data_AF-A0A2N3L2J7-F1
#
_entry.id   AF-A0A2N3L2J7-F1
#
_cell.length_a   1.000
_cell.length_b   1.000
_cell.length_c   1.000
_cell.angle_alpha   90.00
_cell.angle_beta   90.00
_cell.angle_gamma   90.00
#
_symmetry.space_group_name_H-M   'P 1'
#
loop_
_entity.id
_entity.type
_entity.pdbx_description
1 polymer ?
#
loop_
_entity_poly.entity_id
_entity_poly.type
_entity_poly.pdbx_seq_one_letter_code
_entity_poly.pdbx_strand_id
1 'polypeptide(L)'
;MFFNARIKPILPGLMLTLLVAFAAKLAEHAEHVLMGRGWVESLVFAILIGVVVRSIFGLAPVFCAGVQFCAKTMLEIAIVLLGASISTQAMSNAGGGLIAAIIATVCISLFVSFHIGRALGLSKQLSMLVACGNSICGNSAIAATAPVISAKSDDVAASIAFTAVLGVLFVFALPLVHVALGLSPAQYGIFSGLTVYAVPQVLAATAPAGALAVQVGTLVKLIRVLMLGPVIFTLALMGGRQNNIRLPITQVVPWFIVGFVVMMAFRSFGLLPDIALLPMRTASSFLTILAMAALGLSVDIRSVMHVGGRVIATAILSLLVLCTLGLLVLIILT
;
A
#
# COMPACT_ATOMS: atom_id res chain seq x y z
N MET A 1 10.54 7.93 -19.48
CA MET A 1 9.55 8.31 -20.52
C MET A 1 8.23 8.80 -19.91
N PHE A 2 8.25 9.61 -18.84
CA PHE A 2 7.06 9.91 -18.00
C PHE A 2 6.62 11.38 -17.99
N PHE A 3 7.34 12.29 -18.65
CA PHE A 3 7.15 13.75 -18.52
C PHE A 3 6.40 14.42 -19.68
N ASN A 4 5.56 13.68 -20.41
CA ASN A 4 4.76 14.23 -21.51
C ASN A 4 3.25 13.98 -21.35
N ALA A 5 2.77 13.95 -20.10
CA ALA A 5 1.34 13.99 -19.86
C ALA A 5 0.84 15.41 -20.14
N ARG A 6 -0.06 15.55 -21.13
CA ARG A 6 -0.80 16.79 -21.33
C ARG A 6 -1.38 17.19 -19.97
N ILE A 7 -1.03 18.37 -19.45
CA ILE A 7 -1.43 18.81 -18.10
C ILE A 7 -2.96 19.00 -18.02
N LYS A 8 -3.59 19.38 -19.15
CA LYS A 8 -5.03 19.63 -19.27
C LYS A 8 -5.92 18.49 -18.77
N PRO A 9 -5.75 17.21 -19.17
CA PRO A 9 -6.56 16.09 -18.67
C PRO A 9 -6.34 15.73 -17.20
N ILE A 10 -5.24 16.16 -16.57
CA ILE A 10 -4.95 15.84 -15.15
C ILE A 10 -5.69 16.82 -14.22
N LEU A 11 -5.83 18.07 -14.65
CA LEU A 11 -6.31 19.17 -13.81
C LEU A 11 -7.66 18.90 -13.13
N PRO A 12 -8.70 18.37 -13.82
CA PRO A 12 -10.00 18.13 -13.18
C PRO A 12 -9.91 17.12 -12.02
N GLY A 13 -9.24 15.99 -12.23
CA GLY A 13 -9.09 14.96 -11.20
C GLY A 13 -8.19 15.41 -10.05
N LEU A 14 -7.17 16.22 -10.34
CA LEU A 14 -6.32 16.83 -9.32
C LEU A 14 -7.14 17.77 -8.42
N MET A 15 -7.97 18.63 -9.01
CA MET A 15 -8.85 19.54 -8.27
C MET A 15 -9.85 18.78 -7.39
N LEU A 16 -10.49 17.74 -7.92
CA LEU A 16 -11.38 16.88 -7.13
C LEU A 16 -10.65 16.24 -5.94
N THR A 17 -9.45 15.72 -6.18
CA THR A 17 -8.64 15.11 -5.12
C THR A 17 -8.24 16.13 -4.06
N LEU A 18 -7.86 17.35 -4.46
CA LEU A 18 -7.55 18.45 -3.55
C LEU A 18 -8.75 18.85 -2.70
N LEU A 19 -9.95 18.91 -3.29
CA LEU A 19 -11.19 19.19 -2.56
C LEU A 19 -11.46 18.12 -1.50
N VAL A 20 -11.30 16.84 -1.84
CA VAL A 20 -11.46 15.73 -0.88
C VAL A 20 -10.39 15.80 0.23
N ALA A 21 -9.14 16.06 -0.12
CA ALA A 21 -8.05 16.22 0.85
C ALA A 21 -8.27 17.41 1.79
N PHE A 22 -8.78 18.53 1.27
CA PHE A 22 -9.13 19.70 2.07
C PHE A 22 -10.33 19.43 2.98
N ALA A 23 -11.37 18.76 2.48
CA ALA A 23 -12.50 18.32 3.29
C ALA A 23 -12.06 17.39 4.44
N ALA A 24 -11.10 16.50 4.19
CA ALA A 24 -10.53 15.63 5.22
C ALA A 24 -9.79 16.40 6.33
N LYS A 25 -8.97 17.39 5.94
CA LYS A 25 -8.30 18.31 6.88
C LYS A 25 -9.30 19.10 7.72
N LEU A 26 -10.38 19.59 7.09
CA LEU A 26 -11.44 20.29 7.81
C LEU A 26 -12.19 19.37 8.77
N ALA A 27 -12.45 18.12 8.38
CA ALA A 27 -13.09 17.12 9.23
C ALA A 27 -12.25 16.82 10.48
N GLU A 28 -10.94 16.59 10.30
CA GLU A 28 -10.00 16.41 11.42
C GLU A 28 -9.96 17.65 12.33
N HIS A 29 -9.89 18.85 11.76
CA HIS A 29 -9.90 20.08 12.55
C HIS A 29 -11.21 20.27 13.33
N ALA A 30 -12.35 20.00 12.70
CA ALA A 30 -13.65 20.07 13.35
C ALA A 30 -13.78 19.04 14.48
N GLU A 31 -13.30 17.81 14.28
CA GLU A 31 -13.25 16.78 15.31
C GLU A 31 -12.44 17.25 16.53
N HIS A 32 -11.24 17.79 16.30
CA HIS A 32 -10.40 18.33 17.36
C HIS A 32 -11.09 19.44 18.18
N VAL A 33 -11.79 20.35 17.50
CA VAL A 33 -12.48 21.48 18.15
C VAL A 33 -13.72 21.01 18.91
N LEU A 34 -14.50 20.09 18.35
CA LEU A 34 -15.78 19.64 18.91
C LEU A 34 -15.62 18.59 20.01
N MET A 35 -14.69 17.65 19.84
CA MET A 35 -14.51 16.50 20.74
C MET A 35 -13.31 16.64 21.68
N GLY A 36 -12.51 17.71 21.54
CA GLY A 36 -11.34 17.97 22.37
C GLY A 36 -10.20 16.95 22.22
N ARG A 37 -10.33 15.99 21.31
CA ARG A 37 -9.34 14.95 20.95
C ARG A 37 -9.52 14.59 19.48
N GLY A 38 -8.40 14.39 18.76
CA GLY A 38 -8.42 13.82 17.41
C GLY A 38 -8.22 12.32 17.49
N TRP A 39 -9.30 11.56 17.27
CA TRP A 39 -9.27 10.10 17.23
C TRP A 39 -8.96 9.61 15.82
N VAL A 40 -9.31 10.38 14.80
CA VAL A 40 -9.14 10.03 13.39
C VAL A 40 -8.24 11.04 12.69
N GLU A 41 -7.13 10.56 12.12
CA GLU A 41 -6.23 11.43 11.38
C GLU A 41 -6.78 11.80 9.98
N SER A 42 -6.32 12.95 9.46
CA SER A 42 -6.57 13.44 8.09
C SER A 42 -6.47 12.35 7.01
N LEU A 43 -5.50 11.43 7.13
CA LEU A 43 -5.27 10.34 6.19
C LEU A 43 -6.47 9.39 6.09
N VAL A 44 -7.08 9.09 7.24
CA VAL A 44 -8.23 8.18 7.37
C VAL A 44 -9.50 8.88 6.89
N PHE A 45 -9.68 10.17 7.20
CA PHE A 45 -10.78 10.96 6.61
C PHE A 45 -10.67 11.06 5.08
N ALA A 46 -9.46 11.27 4.55
CA ALA A 46 -9.25 11.42 3.12
C ALA A 46 -9.66 10.16 2.34
N ILE A 47 -9.28 8.98 2.82
CA ILE A 47 -9.70 7.72 2.18
C ILE A 47 -11.22 7.50 2.31
N LEU A 48 -11.83 7.80 3.48
CA LEU A 48 -13.27 7.63 3.68
C LEU A 48 -14.11 8.55 2.79
N ILE A 49 -13.80 9.84 2.81
CA ILE A 49 -14.53 10.82 1.99
C ILE A 49 -14.37 10.45 0.51
N GLY A 50 -13.17 10.04 0.09
CA GLY A 50 -12.94 9.54 -1.27
C GLY A 50 -13.81 8.32 -1.63
N VAL A 51 -13.86 7.30 -0.76
CA VAL A 51 -14.69 6.10 -0.95
C VAL A 51 -16.17 6.46 -1.03
N VAL A 52 -16.65 7.33 -0.12
CA VAL A 52 -18.05 7.77 -0.07
C VAL A 52 -18.41 8.53 -1.34
N VAL A 53 -17.57 9.48 -1.76
CA VAL A 53 -17.78 10.26 -3.00
C VAL A 53 -17.84 9.32 -4.20
N ARG A 54 -16.87 8.41 -4.33
CA ARG A 54 -16.82 7.41 -5.42
C ARG A 54 -18.04 6.49 -5.40
N SER A 55 -18.49 6.08 -4.21
CA SER A 55 -19.60 5.12 -4.06
C SER A 55 -20.98 5.77 -4.25
N ILE A 56 -21.15 7.07 -4.03
CA ILE A 56 -22.42 7.79 -4.23
C ILE A 56 -22.51 8.32 -5.66
N PHE A 57 -21.50 9.04 -6.13
CA PHE A 57 -21.53 9.81 -7.38
C PHE A 57 -20.84 9.10 -8.55
N GLY A 58 -20.10 8.02 -8.29
CA GLY A 58 -19.17 7.46 -9.27
C GLY A 58 -17.94 8.35 -9.48
N LEU A 59 -17.14 8.06 -10.52
CA LEU A 59 -16.09 8.95 -11.00
C LEU A 59 -16.23 9.09 -12.51
N ALA A 60 -16.56 10.30 -12.96
CA ALA A 60 -16.65 10.57 -14.40
C ALA A 60 -15.26 10.41 -15.06
N PRO A 61 -15.19 9.95 -16.34
CA PRO A 61 -13.92 9.72 -17.03
C PRO A 61 -12.95 10.92 -17.04
N VAL A 62 -13.48 12.15 -17.01
CA VAL A 62 -12.72 13.39 -16.96
C VAL A 62 -11.85 13.53 -15.70
N PHE A 63 -12.23 12.90 -14.59
CA PHE A 63 -11.48 12.95 -13.33
C PHE A 63 -10.45 11.83 -13.20
N CYS A 64 -10.59 10.73 -13.95
CA CYS A 64 -9.78 9.52 -13.79
C CYS A 64 -8.28 9.78 -13.91
N ALA A 65 -7.84 10.57 -14.91
CA ALA A 65 -6.42 10.83 -15.13
C ALA A 65 -5.76 11.58 -13.96
N GLY A 66 -6.44 12.59 -13.40
CA GLY A 66 -5.95 13.34 -12.25
C GLY A 66 -5.95 12.53 -10.96
N VAL A 67 -7.01 11.74 -10.72
CA VAL A 67 -7.07 10.84 -9.56
C VAL A 67 -5.94 9.81 -9.63
N GLN A 68 -5.71 9.17 -10.78
CA GLN A 68 -4.61 8.22 -10.95
C GLN A 68 -3.23 8.87 -10.76
N PHE A 69 -3.05 10.09 -11.24
CA PHE A 69 -1.82 10.86 -11.04
C PHE A 69 -1.55 11.11 -9.54
N CYS A 70 -2.56 11.49 -8.78
CA CYS A 70 -2.45 11.67 -7.33
C CYS A 70 -2.21 10.35 -6.59
N ALA A 71 -2.98 9.30 -6.92
CA ALA A 71 -2.88 7.99 -6.27
C ALA A 71 -1.54 7.30 -6.51
N LYS A 72 -0.88 7.61 -7.63
CA LYS A 72 0.42 7.02 -8.00
C LYS A 72 1.57 8.00 -7.86
N THR A 73 1.66 9.00 -8.73
CA THR A 73 2.86 9.84 -8.85
C THR A 73 3.08 10.73 -7.63
N MET A 74 2.04 11.37 -7.11
CA MET A 74 2.16 12.19 -5.90
C MET A 74 2.50 11.34 -4.68
N LEU A 75 1.92 10.15 -4.55
CA LEU A 75 2.28 9.17 -3.53
C LEU A 75 3.75 8.73 -3.62
N GLU A 76 4.22 8.40 -4.82
CA GLU A 76 5.60 8.00 -5.07
C GLU A 76 6.59 9.10 -4.64
N ILE A 77 6.29 10.37 -4.98
CA ILE A 77 7.07 11.52 -4.52
C ILE A 77 7.00 11.67 -2.99
N ALA A 78 5.82 11.50 -2.39
CA ALA A 78 5.64 11.57 -0.94
C ALA A 78 6.51 10.55 -0.20
N ILE A 79 6.60 9.32 -0.74
CA ILE A 79 7.43 8.24 -0.19
C ILE A 79 8.91 8.60 -0.34
N VAL A 80 9.36 9.09 -1.50
CA VAL A 80 10.76 9.51 -1.68
C VAL A 80 11.16 10.57 -0.64
N LEU A 81 10.32 11.60 -0.44
CA LEU A 81 10.55 12.64 0.56
C LEU A 81 10.52 12.09 2.00
N LEU A 82 9.68 11.09 2.28
CA LEU A 82 9.62 10.43 3.58
C LEU A 82 10.95 9.72 3.92
N GLY A 83 11.71 9.28 2.92
CA GLY A 83 13.05 8.72 3.10
C GLY A 83 14.00 9.66 3.87
N ALA A 84 13.87 10.97 3.66
CA ALA A 84 14.66 11.97 4.38
C ALA A 84 14.28 12.11 5.88
N SER A 85 13.13 11.56 6.29
CA SER A 85 12.66 11.57 7.67
C SER A 85 13.01 10.29 8.44
N ILE A 86 13.55 9.25 7.80
CA ILE A 86 13.89 7.98 8.45
C ILE A 86 14.97 8.20 9.51
N SER A 87 14.68 7.78 10.74
CA SER A 87 15.63 7.82 11.85
C SER A 87 16.63 6.67 11.79
N THR A 88 17.83 6.88 12.34
CA THR A 88 18.84 5.82 12.53
C THR A 88 18.29 4.66 13.38
N GLN A 89 17.38 4.94 14.32
CA GLN A 89 16.70 3.95 15.14
C GLN A 89 15.75 3.03 14.34
N ALA A 90 15.01 3.58 13.38
CA ALA A 90 14.17 2.77 12.49
C ALA A 90 15.02 1.81 11.65
N MET A 91 16.25 2.22 11.31
CA MET A 91 17.20 1.42 10.55
C MET A 91 17.90 0.34 11.40
N SER A 92 18.24 0.62 12.66
CA SER A 92 18.80 -0.38 13.57
C SER A 92 17.82 -1.51 13.88
N ASN A 93 16.52 -1.21 13.92
CA ASN A 93 15.46 -2.22 14.08
C ASN A 93 15.27 -3.07 12.81
N ALA A 94 15.67 -2.57 11.65
CA ALA A 94 15.57 -3.27 10.36
C ALA A 94 16.79 -4.15 10.07
N GLY A 95 17.30 -4.85 11.09
CA GLY A 95 18.42 -5.77 10.98
C GLY A 95 18.16 -6.94 10.01
N GLY A 96 19.21 -7.69 9.69
CA GLY A 96 19.13 -8.83 8.76
C GLY A 96 18.06 -9.87 9.11
N GLY A 97 17.77 -10.07 10.41
CA GLY A 97 16.69 -10.93 10.89
C GLY A 97 15.29 -10.49 10.43
N LEU A 98 15.00 -9.19 10.46
CA LEU A 98 13.72 -8.66 9.98
C LEU A 98 13.58 -8.83 8.47
N ILE A 99 14.67 -8.58 7.71
CA ILE A 99 14.66 -8.79 6.24
C ILE A 99 14.40 -10.26 5.92
N ALA A 100 15.11 -11.19 6.58
CA ALA A 100 14.90 -12.62 6.40
C ALA A 100 13.46 -13.04 6.74
N ALA A 101 12.90 -12.52 7.85
CA ALA A 101 11.52 -12.76 8.24
C ALA A 101 10.50 -12.22 7.23
N ILE A 102 10.74 -11.05 6.64
CA ILE A 102 9.89 -10.49 5.58
C ILE A 102 9.91 -11.39 4.34
N ILE A 103 11.10 -11.82 3.89
CA ILE A 103 11.25 -12.71 2.73
C ILE A 103 10.52 -14.03 3.00
N ALA A 104 10.74 -14.65 4.16
CA ALA A 104 10.06 -15.88 4.56
C ALA A 104 8.54 -15.70 4.60
N THR A 105 8.05 -14.59 5.18
CA THR A 105 6.62 -14.27 5.24
C THR A 105 6.02 -14.15 3.84
N VAL A 106 6.69 -13.48 2.90
CA VAL A 106 6.22 -13.36 1.51
C VAL A 106 6.16 -14.73 0.85
N CYS A 107 7.22 -15.54 0.95
CA CYS A 107 7.27 -16.88 0.34
C CYS A 107 6.20 -17.82 0.91
N ILE A 108 6.07 -17.90 2.24
CA ILE A 108 5.10 -18.76 2.92
C ILE A 108 3.68 -18.28 2.62
N SER A 109 3.40 -16.99 2.77
CA SER A 109 2.06 -16.45 2.49
C SER A 109 1.67 -16.65 1.03
N LEU A 110 2.59 -16.49 0.07
CA LEU A 110 2.30 -16.67 -1.35
C LEU A 110 1.95 -18.12 -1.64
N PHE A 111 2.75 -19.05 -1.13
CA PHE A 111 2.51 -20.49 -1.27
C PHE A 111 1.15 -20.89 -0.67
N VAL A 112 0.92 -20.54 0.60
CA VAL A 112 -0.30 -20.91 1.32
C VAL A 112 -1.53 -20.26 0.68
N SER A 113 -1.48 -18.96 0.34
CA SER A 113 -2.60 -18.23 -0.28
C SER A 113 -2.98 -18.82 -1.63
N PHE A 114 -1.98 -19.21 -2.44
CA PHE A 114 -2.22 -19.88 -3.72
C PHE A 114 -2.97 -21.20 -3.50
N HIS A 115 -2.52 -22.02 -2.55
CA HIS A 115 -3.14 -23.31 -2.24
C HIS A 115 -4.52 -23.17 -1.61
N ILE A 116 -4.78 -22.16 -0.78
CA ILE A 116 -6.12 -21.83 -0.27
C ILE A 116 -7.05 -21.54 -1.45
N GLY A 117 -6.63 -20.70 -2.40
CA GLY A 117 -7.45 -20.37 -3.57
C GLY A 117 -7.75 -21.60 -4.42
N ARG A 118 -6.76 -22.49 -4.61
CA ARG A 118 -6.95 -23.75 -5.34
C ARG A 118 -7.92 -24.68 -4.61
N ALA A 119 -7.82 -24.81 -3.29
CA ALA A 119 -8.71 -25.63 -2.47
C ALA A 119 -10.16 -25.13 -2.49
N LEU A 120 -10.36 -23.81 -2.55
CA LEU A 120 -11.68 -23.19 -2.70
C LEU A 120 -12.20 -23.18 -4.15
N GLY A 121 -11.49 -23.82 -5.08
CA GLY A 121 -11.92 -24.02 -6.46
C GLY A 121 -11.70 -22.83 -7.39
N LEU A 122 -10.79 -21.91 -7.08
CA LEU A 122 -10.39 -20.84 -8.00
C LEU A 122 -9.48 -21.37 -9.11
N SER A 123 -9.50 -20.68 -10.27
CA SER A 123 -8.58 -20.95 -11.37
C SER A 123 -7.13 -20.74 -10.94
N LYS A 124 -6.17 -21.38 -11.63
CA LYS A 124 -4.74 -21.21 -11.30
C LYS A 124 -4.32 -19.74 -11.37
N GLN A 125 -4.82 -19.02 -12.36
CA GLN A 125 -4.52 -17.61 -12.57
C GLN A 125 -5.10 -16.75 -11.45
N LEU A 126 -6.37 -16.90 -11.14
CA LEU A 126 -7.04 -16.13 -10.09
C LEU A 126 -6.45 -16.42 -8.70
N SER A 127 -6.16 -17.69 -8.37
CA SER A 127 -5.44 -18.04 -7.14
C SER A 127 -4.09 -17.34 -7.05
N MET A 128 -3.33 -17.28 -8.16
CA MET A 128 -2.02 -16.63 -8.19
C MET A 128 -2.13 -15.11 -8.05
N LEU A 129 -3.12 -14.48 -8.67
CA LEU A 129 -3.37 -13.04 -8.52
C LEU A 129 -3.72 -12.69 -7.07
N VAL A 130 -4.64 -13.43 -6.44
CA VAL A 130 -5.01 -13.24 -5.03
C VAL A 130 -3.80 -13.44 -4.12
N ALA A 131 -3.01 -14.49 -4.36
CA ALA A 131 -1.80 -14.77 -3.59
C ALA A 131 -0.75 -13.65 -3.71
N CYS A 132 -0.42 -13.22 -4.94
CA CYS A 132 0.50 -12.08 -5.16
C CYS A 132 -0.03 -10.79 -4.53
N GLY A 133 -1.32 -10.51 -4.67
CA GLY A 133 -1.97 -9.35 -4.10
C GLY A 133 -1.84 -9.30 -2.57
N ASN A 134 -2.17 -10.40 -1.89
CA ASN A 134 -2.05 -10.51 -0.43
C ASN A 134 -0.59 -10.47 0.05
N SER A 135 0.31 -11.16 -0.64
CA SER A 135 1.68 -11.40 -0.16
C SER A 135 2.66 -10.26 -0.42
N ILE A 136 2.33 -9.28 -1.28
CA ILE A 136 3.27 -8.22 -1.67
C ILE A 136 2.68 -6.83 -1.42
N CYS A 137 1.96 -6.28 -2.40
CA CYS A 137 1.51 -4.88 -2.39
C CYS A 137 0.11 -4.65 -3.00
N GLY A 138 -0.76 -5.67 -2.96
CA GLY A 138 -2.13 -5.59 -3.48
C GLY A 138 -2.16 -5.34 -4.98
N ASN A 139 -2.72 -4.20 -5.37
CA ASN A 139 -3.04 -3.86 -6.76
C ASN A 139 -1.81 -3.86 -7.68
N SER A 140 -0.66 -3.34 -7.22
CA SER A 140 0.55 -3.29 -8.04
C SER A 140 1.13 -4.69 -8.30
N ALA A 141 1.04 -5.60 -7.32
CA ALA A 141 1.46 -6.98 -7.49
C ALA A 141 0.54 -7.73 -8.45
N ILE A 142 -0.79 -7.52 -8.35
CA ILE A 142 -1.77 -8.09 -9.26
C ILE A 142 -1.51 -7.61 -10.70
N ALA A 143 -1.35 -6.30 -10.89
CA ALA A 143 -1.11 -5.70 -12.21
C ALA A 143 0.23 -6.15 -12.85
N ALA A 144 1.28 -6.36 -12.05
CA ALA A 144 2.56 -6.88 -12.53
C ALA A 144 2.51 -8.38 -12.84
N THR A 145 1.76 -9.15 -12.04
CA THR A 145 1.63 -10.61 -12.20
C THR A 145 0.75 -10.98 -13.38
N ALA A 146 -0.33 -10.24 -13.60
CA ALA A 146 -1.33 -10.52 -14.64
C ALA A 146 -0.77 -10.84 -16.04
N PRO A 147 0.12 -10.03 -16.64
CA PRO A 147 0.66 -10.34 -17.97
C PRO A 147 1.58 -11.56 -17.95
N VAL A 148 2.27 -11.83 -16.84
CA VAL A 148 3.25 -12.93 -16.72
C VAL A 148 2.57 -14.29 -16.74
N ILE A 149 1.40 -14.38 -16.12
CA ILE A 149 0.59 -15.60 -16.04
C ILE A 149 -0.56 -15.63 -17.06
N SER A 150 -0.61 -14.64 -17.97
CA SER A 150 -1.68 -14.46 -18.95
C SER A 150 -3.08 -14.48 -18.34
N ALA A 151 -3.28 -13.72 -17.26
CA ALA A 151 -4.55 -13.64 -16.56
C ALA A 151 -5.62 -12.90 -17.37
N LYS A 152 -6.88 -13.30 -17.19
CA LYS A 152 -8.04 -12.64 -17.81
C LYS A 152 -8.31 -11.30 -17.13
N SER A 153 -8.82 -10.33 -17.88
CA SER A 153 -9.21 -9.01 -17.37
C SER A 153 -10.15 -9.09 -16.17
N ASP A 154 -11.09 -10.03 -16.19
CA ASP A 154 -12.10 -10.18 -15.15
C ASP A 154 -11.48 -10.70 -13.85
N ASP A 155 -10.54 -11.64 -13.94
CA ASP A 155 -9.78 -12.13 -12.79
C ASP A 155 -8.92 -11.02 -12.17
N VAL A 156 -8.32 -10.17 -13.01
CA VAL A 156 -7.53 -8.99 -12.59
C VAL A 156 -8.42 -7.97 -11.90
N ALA A 157 -9.56 -7.62 -12.50
CA ALA A 157 -10.51 -6.67 -11.95
C ALA A 157 -11.07 -7.15 -10.62
N ALA A 158 -11.50 -8.42 -10.53
CA ALA A 158 -12.00 -9.02 -9.30
C ALA A 158 -10.93 -9.01 -8.19
N SER A 159 -9.68 -9.33 -8.55
CA SER A 159 -8.56 -9.31 -7.60
C SER A 159 -8.27 -7.90 -7.08
N ILE A 160 -8.21 -6.90 -7.95
CA ILE A 160 -7.95 -5.49 -7.58
C ILE A 160 -9.09 -4.93 -6.72
N ALA A 161 -10.35 -5.24 -7.08
CA ALA A 161 -11.51 -4.73 -6.37
C ALA A 161 -11.52 -5.17 -4.90
N PHE A 162 -11.30 -6.46 -4.63
CA PHE A 162 -11.33 -6.94 -3.24
C PHE A 162 -10.11 -6.43 -2.45
N THR A 163 -8.91 -6.39 -3.03
CA THR A 163 -7.72 -5.91 -2.31
C THR A 163 -7.85 -4.44 -1.94
N ALA A 164 -8.51 -3.65 -2.79
CA ALA A 164 -8.82 -2.26 -2.48
C ALA A 164 -9.75 -2.13 -1.27
N VAL A 165 -10.85 -2.89 -1.24
CA VAL A 165 -11.83 -2.83 -0.14
C VAL A 165 -11.28 -3.43 1.16
N LEU A 166 -10.66 -4.61 1.12
CA LEU A 166 -10.03 -5.20 2.30
C LEU A 166 -8.91 -4.32 2.85
N GLY A 167 -8.17 -3.65 1.97
CA GLY A 167 -7.14 -2.70 2.38
C GLY A 167 -7.72 -1.49 3.13
N VAL A 168 -8.84 -0.93 2.68
CA VAL A 168 -9.56 0.13 3.43
C VAL A 168 -10.01 -0.41 4.78
N LEU A 169 -10.65 -1.59 4.83
CA LEU A 169 -11.10 -2.21 6.09
C LEU A 169 -9.94 -2.39 7.09
N PHE A 170 -8.76 -2.82 6.62
CA PHE A 170 -7.59 -3.00 7.46
C PHE A 170 -7.04 -1.71 8.05
N VAL A 171 -7.13 -0.59 7.33
CA VAL A 171 -6.74 0.73 7.87
C VAL A 171 -7.54 1.06 9.14
N PHE A 172 -8.80 0.63 9.23
CA PHE A 172 -9.64 0.81 10.42
C PHE A 172 -9.42 -0.26 11.49
N ALA A 173 -9.23 -1.52 11.07
CA ALA A 173 -9.09 -2.62 12.00
C ALA A 173 -7.76 -2.56 12.77
N LEU A 174 -6.68 -2.14 12.12
CA LEU A 174 -5.34 -2.22 12.72
C LEU A 174 -5.11 -1.33 13.95
N PRO A 175 -5.60 -0.08 14.02
CA PRO A 175 -5.49 0.72 15.24
C PRO A 175 -6.13 0.03 16.46
N LEU A 176 -7.24 -0.71 16.26
CA LEU A 176 -7.85 -1.50 17.32
C LEU A 176 -6.96 -2.67 17.75
N VAL A 177 -6.29 -3.32 16.80
CA VAL A 177 -5.32 -4.39 17.08
C VAL A 177 -4.12 -3.86 17.86
N HIS A 178 -3.62 -2.66 17.53
CA HIS A 178 -2.53 -2.02 18.28
C HIS A 178 -2.88 -1.83 19.75
N VAL A 179 -4.07 -1.27 20.03
CA VAL A 179 -4.54 -1.04 21.39
C VAL A 179 -4.81 -2.36 22.12
N ALA A 180 -5.47 -3.31 21.46
CA ALA A 180 -5.85 -4.59 22.08
C ALA A 180 -4.63 -5.47 22.44
N LEU A 181 -3.58 -5.44 21.62
CA LEU A 181 -2.37 -6.24 21.84
C LEU A 181 -1.25 -5.46 22.57
N GLY A 182 -1.43 -4.17 22.84
CA GLY A 182 -0.43 -3.34 23.52
C GLY A 182 0.92 -3.25 22.79
N LEU A 183 0.91 -3.32 21.45
CA LEU A 183 2.14 -3.35 20.66
C LEU A 183 2.91 -2.04 20.81
N SER A 184 4.24 -2.11 20.97
CA SER A 184 5.08 -0.90 20.85
C SER A 184 4.97 -0.27 19.46
N PRO A 185 5.30 1.03 19.29
CA PRO A 185 5.24 1.68 17.97
C PRO A 185 6.06 0.95 16.90
N ALA A 186 7.22 0.39 17.26
CA ALA A 186 8.04 -0.39 16.33
C ALA A 186 7.37 -1.72 15.95
N GLN A 187 6.85 -2.49 16.91
CA GLN A 187 6.13 -3.74 16.66
C GLN A 187 4.87 -3.50 15.81
N TYR A 188 4.11 -2.44 16.11
CA TYR A 188 2.93 -2.09 15.33
C TYR A 188 3.28 -1.66 13.90
N GLY A 189 4.39 -0.93 13.72
CA GLY A 189 4.96 -0.64 12.41
C GLY A 189 5.28 -1.92 11.63
N ILE A 190 6.02 -2.85 12.23
CA ILE A 190 6.36 -4.15 11.60
C ILE A 190 5.09 -4.91 11.21
N PHE A 191 4.16 -5.07 12.14
CA PHE A 191 2.90 -5.78 11.91
C PHE A 191 2.07 -5.16 10.78
N SER A 192 1.92 -3.84 10.79
CA SER A 192 1.19 -3.11 9.76
C SER A 192 1.88 -3.22 8.39
N GLY A 193 3.20 -3.09 8.32
CA GLY A 193 3.97 -3.29 7.08
C GLY A 193 3.84 -4.71 6.52
N LEU A 194 3.78 -5.72 7.40
CA LEU A 194 3.60 -7.13 7.05
C LEU A 194 2.17 -7.49 6.64
N THR A 195 1.13 -6.74 7.03
CA THR A 195 -0.27 -7.18 6.84
C THR A 195 -1.08 -6.30 5.90
N VAL A 196 -0.86 -4.98 5.90
CA VAL A 196 -1.63 -4.05 5.07
C VAL A 196 -1.31 -4.25 3.58
N TYR A 197 -2.24 -3.95 2.67
CA TYR A 197 -2.03 -4.18 1.24
C TYR A 197 -1.10 -3.16 0.58
N ALA A 198 -1.21 -1.88 0.89
CA ALA A 198 -0.47 -0.83 0.18
C ALA A 198 0.29 0.12 1.12
N VAL A 199 1.41 0.67 0.66
CA VAL A 199 2.15 1.75 1.34
C VAL A 199 1.23 2.87 1.87
N PRO A 200 0.33 3.45 1.06
CA PRO A 200 -0.59 4.49 1.50
C PRO A 200 -1.42 4.10 2.74
N GLN A 201 -1.92 2.86 2.73
CA GLN A 201 -2.71 2.32 3.82
C GLN A 201 -1.85 2.06 5.07
N VAL A 202 -0.58 1.68 4.91
CA VAL A 202 0.35 1.54 6.04
C VAL A 202 0.55 2.89 6.71
N LEU A 203 0.78 3.95 5.91
CA LEU A 203 0.92 5.32 6.43
C LEU A 203 -0.33 5.73 7.23
N ALA A 204 -1.53 5.52 6.66
CA ALA A 204 -2.78 5.85 7.34
C ALA A 204 -3.02 5.04 8.63
N ALA A 205 -2.73 3.73 8.61
CA ALA A 205 -2.93 2.87 9.78
C ALA A 205 -1.93 3.18 10.90
N THR A 206 -0.69 3.50 10.56
CA THR A 206 0.39 3.68 11.54
C THR A 206 0.53 5.10 12.07
N ALA A 207 -0.02 6.11 11.37
CA ALA A 207 0.10 7.51 11.78
C ALA A 207 -0.38 7.79 13.22
N PRO A 208 -1.53 7.25 13.68
CA PRO A 208 -1.97 7.42 15.07
C PRO A 208 -1.00 6.88 16.12
N ALA A 209 -0.15 5.90 15.76
CA ALA A 209 0.87 5.32 16.64
C ALA A 209 2.22 6.07 16.59
N GLY A 210 2.29 7.18 15.85
CA GLY A 210 3.42 8.09 15.81
C GLY A 210 4.46 7.80 14.73
N ALA A 211 5.42 8.73 14.59
CA ALA A 211 6.39 8.74 13.50
C ALA A 211 7.23 7.47 13.38
N LEU A 212 7.58 6.82 14.50
CA LEU A 212 8.37 5.59 14.46
C LEU A 212 7.60 4.44 13.79
N ALA A 213 6.30 4.29 14.11
CA ALA A 213 5.45 3.26 13.50
C ALA A 213 5.32 3.48 11.99
N VAL A 214 5.14 4.74 11.57
CA VAL A 214 5.10 5.14 10.15
C VAL A 214 6.38 4.79 9.42
N GLN A 215 7.53 5.13 10.00
CA GLN A 215 8.84 4.88 9.40
C GLN A 215 9.12 3.37 9.26
N VAL A 216 8.95 2.63 10.36
CA VAL A 216 9.20 1.17 10.40
C VAL A 216 8.21 0.44 9.49
N GLY A 217 6.92 0.76 9.56
CA GLY A 217 5.91 0.13 8.71
C GLY A 217 6.12 0.41 7.24
N THR A 218 6.48 1.64 6.88
CA THR A 218 6.83 1.97 5.50
C THR A 218 8.02 1.15 5.04
N LEU A 219 9.10 1.10 5.83
CA LEU A 219 10.30 0.34 5.48
C LEU A 219 9.98 -1.15 5.25
N VAL A 220 9.29 -1.79 6.18
CA VAL A 220 8.86 -3.19 6.07
C VAL A 220 8.00 -3.41 4.82
N LYS A 221 7.07 -2.50 4.54
CA LYS A 221 6.24 -2.56 3.34
C LYS A 221 7.06 -2.41 2.06
N LEU A 222 8.02 -1.50 2.00
CA LEU A 222 8.87 -1.31 0.81
C LEU A 222 9.74 -2.54 0.55
N ILE A 223 10.28 -3.18 1.59
CA ILE A 223 11.00 -4.46 1.45
C ILE A 223 10.07 -5.54 0.87
N ARG A 224 8.82 -5.63 1.34
CA ARG A 224 7.83 -6.52 0.70
C ARG A 224 7.57 -6.18 -0.75
N VAL A 225 7.44 -4.90 -1.10
CA VAL A 225 7.25 -4.46 -2.50
C VAL A 225 8.43 -4.86 -3.36
N LEU A 226 9.67 -4.81 -2.85
CA LEU A 226 10.87 -5.25 -3.57
C LEU A 226 10.86 -6.76 -3.90
N MET A 227 10.10 -7.57 -3.15
CA MET A 227 9.89 -9.00 -3.48
C MET A 227 9.08 -9.23 -4.75
N LEU A 228 8.43 -8.19 -5.30
CA LEU A 228 7.78 -8.26 -6.60
C LEU A 228 8.75 -8.73 -7.69
N GLY A 229 9.97 -8.19 -7.72
CA GLY A 229 10.95 -8.56 -8.74
C GLY A 229 11.31 -10.05 -8.73
N PRO A 230 11.79 -10.59 -7.60
CA PRO A 230 12.05 -12.03 -7.45
C PRO A 230 10.84 -12.91 -7.75
N VAL A 231 9.65 -12.57 -7.24
CA VAL A 231 8.43 -13.37 -7.46
C VAL A 231 8.03 -13.39 -8.94
N ILE A 232 8.08 -12.24 -9.60
CA ILE A 232 7.73 -12.15 -11.02
C ILE A 232 8.74 -12.93 -11.88
N PHE A 233 10.02 -12.85 -11.56
CA PHE A 233 11.07 -13.61 -12.23
C PHE A 233 10.86 -15.13 -12.07
N THR A 234 10.55 -15.61 -10.87
CA THR A 234 10.30 -17.04 -10.64
C THR A 234 9.05 -17.52 -11.37
N LEU A 235 7.96 -16.74 -11.36
CA LEU A 235 6.75 -17.07 -12.13
C LEU A 235 7.01 -17.12 -13.64
N ALA A 236 7.83 -16.22 -14.17
CA ALA A 236 8.22 -16.24 -15.59
C ALA A 236 9.02 -17.51 -15.95
N LEU A 237 9.94 -17.95 -15.09
CA LEU A 237 10.69 -19.19 -15.28
C LEU A 237 9.78 -20.44 -15.22
N MET A 238 8.83 -20.46 -14.29
CA MET A 238 7.87 -21.55 -14.14
C MET A 238 6.86 -21.62 -15.30
N GLY A 239 6.62 -20.50 -15.99
CA GLY A 239 5.72 -20.40 -17.14
C GLY A 239 6.27 -20.98 -18.46
N GLY A 240 7.57 -21.34 -18.51
CA GLY A 240 8.21 -21.93 -19.68
C GLY A 240 8.57 -20.93 -20.81
N ARG A 241 9.34 -21.42 -21.79
CA ARG A 241 9.93 -20.65 -22.93
C ARG A 241 8.94 -19.94 -23.86
N GLN A 242 7.63 -20.06 -23.67
CA GLN A 242 6.62 -19.45 -24.54
C GLN A 242 6.34 -17.98 -24.24
N ASN A 243 6.72 -17.47 -23.06
CA ASN A 243 6.55 -16.06 -22.73
C ASN A 243 7.86 -15.30 -22.86
N ASN A 244 8.12 -14.78 -24.07
CA ASN A 244 9.21 -13.83 -24.35
C ASN A 244 8.88 -12.43 -23.76
N ILE A 245 8.40 -12.39 -22.51
CA ILE A 245 7.96 -11.17 -21.84
C ILE A 245 9.20 -10.46 -21.30
N ARG A 246 9.68 -9.48 -22.05
CA ARG A 246 10.63 -8.49 -21.53
C ARG A 246 9.88 -7.55 -20.59
N LEU A 247 9.88 -7.86 -19.30
CA LEU A 247 9.39 -6.92 -18.30
C LEU A 247 10.39 -5.76 -18.16
N PRO A 248 9.95 -4.50 -18.30
CA PRO A 248 10.83 -3.37 -18.06
C PRO A 248 11.32 -3.38 -16.61
N ILE A 249 12.61 -3.13 -16.39
CA ILE A 249 13.25 -3.10 -15.07
C ILE A 249 12.51 -2.15 -14.10
N THR A 250 11.92 -1.07 -14.61
CA THR A 250 11.10 -0.13 -13.83
C THR A 250 9.82 -0.73 -13.24
N GLN A 251 9.39 -1.89 -13.75
CA GLN A 251 8.25 -2.65 -13.22
C GLN A 251 8.68 -3.67 -12.16
N VAL A 252 9.97 -4.02 -12.12
CA VAL A 252 10.60 -4.93 -11.15
C VAL A 252 11.08 -4.17 -9.92
N VAL A 253 11.69 -3.00 -10.11
CA VAL A 253 12.12 -2.09 -9.04
C VAL A 253 11.50 -0.72 -9.28
N PRO A 254 10.44 -0.36 -8.54
CA PRO A 254 9.82 0.95 -8.67
C PRO A 254 10.80 2.07 -8.31
N TRP A 255 10.85 3.11 -9.14
CA TRP A 255 11.81 4.22 -8.99
C TRP A 255 11.71 4.91 -7.62
N PHE A 256 10.50 4.96 -7.04
CA PHE A 256 10.26 5.61 -5.75
C PHE A 256 10.92 4.87 -4.59
N ILE A 257 11.15 3.55 -4.71
CA ILE A 257 11.90 2.78 -3.71
C ILE A 257 13.38 3.16 -3.78
N VAL A 258 13.93 3.27 -4.99
CA VAL A 258 15.30 3.76 -5.19
C VAL A 258 15.44 5.17 -4.64
N GLY A 259 14.51 6.08 -4.98
CA GLY A 259 14.50 7.43 -4.45
C GLY A 259 14.38 7.48 -2.93
N PHE A 260 13.55 6.63 -2.32
CA PHE A 260 13.44 6.50 -0.87
C PHE A 260 14.77 6.08 -0.24
N VAL A 261 15.43 5.05 -0.77
CA VAL A 261 16.73 4.56 -0.27
C VAL A 261 17.82 5.61 -0.43
N VAL A 262 17.85 6.33 -1.56
CA VAL A 262 18.80 7.44 -1.78
C VAL A 262 18.56 8.56 -0.79
N MET A 263 17.30 8.95 -0.54
CA MET A 263 16.98 9.99 0.44
C MET A 263 17.28 9.59 1.87
N MET A 264 17.03 8.34 2.21
CA MET A 264 17.45 7.75 3.48
C MET A 264 18.97 7.80 3.63
N ALA A 265 19.73 7.38 2.61
CA ALA A 265 21.18 7.44 2.63
C ALA A 265 21.70 8.88 2.81
N PHE A 266 21.15 9.84 2.06
CA PHE A 266 21.54 11.25 2.20
C PHE A 266 21.25 11.78 3.60
N ARG A 267 20.12 11.38 4.22
CA ARG A 267 19.85 11.71 5.62
C ARG A 267 20.87 11.06 6.56
N SER A 268 21.18 9.78 6.38
CA SER A 268 22.10 9.03 7.25
C SER A 268 23.55 9.54 7.17
N PHE A 269 24.01 10.00 6.00
CA PHE A 269 25.35 10.57 5.82
C PHE A 269 25.43 12.07 6.15
N GLY A 270 24.34 12.68 6.65
CA GLY A 270 24.32 14.12 6.96
C GLY A 270 24.43 15.02 5.72
N LEU A 271 24.13 14.49 4.52
CA LEU A 271 24.18 15.23 3.25
C LEU A 271 22.96 16.14 3.04
N LEU A 272 21.93 16.02 3.89
CA LEU A 272 20.77 16.89 3.88
C LEU A 272 20.91 17.98 4.95
N PRO A 273 20.80 19.27 4.59
CA PRO A 273 20.82 20.34 5.58
C PRO A 273 19.56 20.29 6.45
N ASP A 274 19.70 20.49 7.76
CA ASP A 274 18.58 20.32 8.71
C ASP A 274 17.39 21.24 8.40
N ILE A 275 17.64 22.42 7.82
CA ILE A 275 16.60 23.37 7.37
C ILE A 275 15.68 22.79 6.28
N ALA A 276 16.15 21.82 5.49
CA ALA A 276 15.35 21.21 4.42
C ALA A 276 14.39 20.13 4.96
N LEU A 277 14.64 19.57 6.14
CA LEU A 277 13.90 18.41 6.65
C LEU A 277 12.44 18.72 6.96
N LEU A 278 12.17 19.88 7.58
CA LEU A 278 10.81 20.29 7.92
C LEU A 278 9.95 20.52 6.67
N PRO A 279 10.39 21.31 5.66
CA PRO A 279 9.68 21.41 4.38
C PRO A 279 9.44 20.05 3.70
N MET A 280 10.44 19.18 3.66
CA MET A 280 10.30 17.84 3.06
C MET A 280 9.26 16.99 3.77
N ARG A 281 9.24 17.01 5.11
CA ARG A 281 8.23 16.30 5.90
C ARG A 281 6.82 16.85 5.68
N THR A 282 6.67 18.17 5.67
CA THR A 282 5.37 18.82 5.42
C THR A 282 4.85 18.51 4.02
N ALA A 283 5.73 18.58 3.01
CA ALA A 283 5.39 18.21 1.63
C ALA A 283 5.01 16.72 1.54
N SER A 284 5.79 15.81 2.13
CA SER A 284 5.46 14.39 2.18
C SER A 284 4.08 14.13 2.82
N SER A 285 3.79 14.75 3.97
CA SER A 285 2.50 14.62 4.64
C SER A 285 1.34 15.10 3.75
N PHE A 286 1.45 16.29 3.18
CA PHE A 286 0.43 16.85 2.28
C PHE A 286 0.18 15.95 1.06
N LEU A 287 1.25 15.53 0.38
CA LEU A 287 1.16 14.63 -0.78
C LEU A 287 0.57 13.27 -0.41
N THR A 288 0.82 12.78 0.81
CA THR A 288 0.24 11.54 1.31
C THR A 288 -1.27 11.69 1.52
N ILE A 289 -1.74 12.78 2.12
CA ILE A 289 -3.19 13.04 2.27
C ILE A 289 -3.86 13.12 0.90
N LEU A 290 -3.24 13.82 -0.06
CA LEU A 290 -3.73 13.90 -1.43
C LEU A 290 -3.80 12.51 -2.10
N ALA A 291 -2.78 11.68 -1.90
CA ALA A 291 -2.78 10.31 -2.39
C ALA A 291 -3.85 9.44 -1.72
N MET A 292 -4.16 9.65 -0.43
CA MET A 292 -5.21 8.89 0.29
C MET A 292 -6.59 9.25 -0.25
N ALA A 293 -6.84 10.54 -0.48
CA ALA A 293 -8.05 11.01 -1.14
C ALA A 293 -8.23 10.35 -2.52
N ALA A 294 -7.16 10.34 -3.32
CA ALA A 294 -7.19 9.72 -4.64
C ALA A 294 -7.37 8.19 -4.59
N LEU A 295 -6.75 7.53 -3.60
CA LEU A 295 -6.93 6.11 -3.37
C LEU A 295 -8.39 5.82 -3.04
N GLY A 296 -9.00 6.57 -2.12
CA GLY A 296 -10.42 6.43 -1.77
C GLY A 296 -11.33 6.65 -2.98
N LEU A 297 -11.06 7.69 -3.79
CA LEU A 297 -11.79 7.97 -5.03
C LEU A 297 -11.64 6.86 -6.09
N SER A 298 -10.65 5.97 -5.94
CA SER A 298 -10.42 4.83 -6.82
C SER A 298 -11.09 3.54 -6.34
N VAL A 299 -11.63 3.52 -5.11
CA VAL A 299 -12.30 2.34 -4.52
C VAL A 299 -13.80 2.43 -4.76
N ASP A 300 -14.33 1.50 -5.56
CA ASP A 300 -15.76 1.34 -5.79
C ASP A 300 -16.29 0.15 -4.99
N ILE A 301 -17.03 0.39 -3.91
CA ILE A 301 -17.54 -0.70 -3.06
C ILE A 301 -18.58 -1.57 -3.80
N ARG A 302 -19.25 -1.01 -4.81
CA ARG A 302 -20.24 -1.74 -5.62
C ARG A 302 -19.56 -2.82 -6.45
N SER A 303 -18.31 -2.58 -6.87
CA SER A 303 -17.52 -3.58 -7.62
C SER A 303 -17.26 -4.85 -6.82
N VAL A 304 -17.22 -4.78 -5.49
CA VAL A 304 -17.03 -5.95 -4.61
C VAL A 304 -18.29 -6.79 -4.49
N MET A 305 -19.49 -6.20 -4.60
CA MET A 305 -20.74 -6.97 -4.58
C MET A 305 -20.86 -7.94 -5.75
N HIS A 306 -20.13 -7.69 -6.83
CA HIS A 306 -20.07 -8.57 -8.00
C HIS A 306 -18.94 -9.61 -7.94
N VAL A 307 -18.13 -9.62 -6.88
CA VAL A 307 -17.05 -10.59 -6.69
C VAL A 307 -17.63 -11.90 -6.14
N GLY A 308 -17.23 -13.03 -6.73
CA GLY A 308 -17.67 -14.36 -6.27
C GLY A 308 -17.20 -14.65 -4.83
N GLY A 309 -18.08 -15.18 -3.99
CA GLY A 309 -17.80 -15.44 -2.57
C GLY A 309 -16.56 -16.32 -2.29
N ARG A 310 -16.18 -17.18 -3.25
CA ARG A 310 -14.93 -17.97 -3.18
C ARG A 310 -13.67 -17.11 -3.19
N VAL A 311 -13.66 -16.00 -3.93
CA VAL A 311 -12.54 -15.05 -3.98
C VAL A 311 -12.44 -14.31 -2.66
N ILE A 312 -13.57 -13.87 -2.11
CA ILE A 312 -13.64 -13.20 -0.81
C ILE A 312 -13.14 -14.13 0.30
N ALA A 313 -13.61 -15.38 0.34
CA ALA A 313 -13.16 -16.37 1.31
C ALA A 313 -11.66 -16.64 1.20
N THR A 314 -11.15 -16.81 -0.04
CA THR A 314 -9.70 -16.99 -0.28
C THR A 314 -8.90 -15.82 0.25
N ALA A 315 -9.32 -14.59 -0.06
CA ALA A 315 -8.67 -13.38 0.36
C ALA A 315 -8.62 -13.23 1.88
N ILE A 316 -9.75 -13.43 2.57
CA ILE A 316 -9.85 -13.34 4.02
C ILE A 316 -8.99 -14.40 4.69
N LEU A 317 -9.07 -15.67 4.27
CA LEU A 317 -8.25 -16.74 4.85
C LEU A 317 -6.76 -16.49 4.63
N SER A 318 -6.38 -16.05 3.43
CA SER A 318 -5.00 -15.69 3.10
C SER A 318 -4.51 -14.50 3.92
N LEU A 319 -5.39 -13.55 4.24
CA LEU A 319 -5.08 -12.40 5.09
C LEU A 319 -4.95 -12.81 6.56
N LEU A 320 -5.77 -13.74 7.05
CA LEU A 320 -5.61 -14.34 8.37
C LEU A 320 -4.25 -15.04 8.50
N VAL A 321 -3.83 -15.80 7.49
CA VAL A 321 -2.48 -16.39 7.43
C VAL A 321 -1.40 -15.31 7.49
N LEU A 322 -1.57 -14.20 6.76
CA LEU A 322 -0.60 -13.12 6.79
C LEU A 322 -0.53 -12.44 8.17
N CYS A 323 -1.67 -12.27 8.84
CA CYS A 323 -1.73 -11.76 10.21
C CYS A 323 -1.07 -12.72 11.21
N THR A 324 -1.30 -14.03 11.11
CA THR A 324 -0.67 -15.00 12.01
C THR A 324 0.85 -15.04 11.81
N LEU A 325 1.32 -15.00 10.55
CA LEU A 325 2.74 -14.87 10.24
C LEU A 325 3.31 -13.55 10.79
N GLY A 326 2.58 -12.43 10.65
CA GLY A 326 2.98 -11.15 11.20
C GLY A 326 3.17 -11.19 12.71
N LEU A 327 2.24 -11.79 13.46
CA LEU A 327 2.36 -11.97 14.91
C LEU A 327 3.53 -12.89 15.28
N LEU A 328 3.71 -13.98 14.54
CA LEU A 328 4.82 -14.91 14.75
C LEU A 328 6.18 -14.24 14.54
N VAL A 329 6.30 -13.36 13.54
CA VAL A 329 7.51 -12.56 13.33
C VAL A 329 7.79 -11.64 14.53
N LEU A 330 6.76 -11.03 15.12
CA LEU A 330 6.95 -10.24 16.34
C LEU A 330 7.50 -11.11 17.48
N ILE A 331 6.87 -12.26 17.75
CA ILE A 331 7.30 -13.15 18.84
C ILE A 331 8.75 -13.64 18.67
N ILE A 332 9.21 -13.85 17.44
CA ILE A 332 10.58 -14.33 17.17
C ILE A 332 11.62 -13.22 17.28
N LEU A 333 11.27 -11.99 16.88
CA LEU A 333 12.23 -10.88 16.74
C LEU A 333 12.20 -9.88 17.91
N THR A 334 11.21 -9.94 18.79
CA THR A 334 11.05 -9.03 19.94
C THR A 334 10.77 -9.80 21.22
#